data_AF-A0ABC8ZLJ1-F1
#
_entry.id   AF-A0ABC8ZLJ1-F1
#
_cell.length_a   1.000
_cell.length_b   1.000
_cell.length_c   1.000
_cell.angle_alpha   90.00
_cell.angle_beta   90.00
_cell.angle_gamma   90.00
#
_symmetry.space_group_name_H-M   'P 1'
#
loop_
_entity.id
_entity.type
_entity.pdbx_description
1 polymer ?
#
loop_
_entity_poly.entity_id
_entity_poly.type
_entity_poly.pdbx_seq_one_letter_code
_entity_poly.pdbx_strand_id
1 'polypeptide(L)'
;MPPKKAAPSKAELAKKQKVVEDKTFGLKNKNVQKYIQSLHQAVQPKPDATKTAVKKKKEEKAREKELNDLFKVAVSQPKVPVGVDPKSILRRVRRLISTQTSVMQVCKYFLDVVEKKQYGWFWVCPNGGKDCHYRHALPPGYVLKSQMKALLEEESEKMVIEDEIEDQRRKTKTTTPMTTELFMEWKRREAEEREAGQAALKAERAKNDRMSGRELFMADASVFVDDAEAYEVYERERGRA
;
A
#
# COMPACT_ATOMS: atom_id res chain seq x y z
N MET A 1 38.85 -18.98 -44.85
CA MET A 1 37.96 -19.97 -44.21
C MET A 1 38.45 -20.24 -42.79
N PRO A 2 37.71 -19.88 -41.73
CA PRO A 2 38.12 -20.11 -40.35
C PRO A 2 37.60 -21.45 -39.80
N PRO A 3 38.33 -22.11 -38.88
CA PRO A 3 37.98 -23.44 -38.38
C PRO A 3 36.84 -23.40 -37.34
N LYS A 4 35.85 -24.29 -37.53
CA LYS A 4 34.73 -24.55 -36.61
C LYS A 4 35.27 -25.12 -35.27
N LYS A 5 35.06 -24.41 -34.15
CA LYS A 5 35.26 -24.98 -32.80
C LYS A 5 34.07 -25.90 -32.46
N ALA A 6 34.36 -27.15 -32.13
CA ALA A 6 33.41 -28.16 -31.71
C ALA A 6 32.81 -27.87 -30.33
N ALA A 7 31.52 -28.11 -30.17
CA ALA A 7 30.81 -28.06 -28.89
C ALA A 7 31.25 -29.23 -27.98
N PRO A 8 31.30 -29.05 -26.64
CA PRO A 8 31.67 -30.11 -25.72
C PRO A 8 30.64 -31.25 -25.73
N SER A 9 31.13 -32.50 -25.76
CA SER A 9 30.29 -33.70 -25.90
C SER A 9 29.54 -34.06 -24.60
N LYS A 10 28.36 -34.67 -24.78
CA LYS A 10 27.37 -35.06 -23.74
C LYS A 10 27.96 -35.89 -22.58
N ALA A 11 29.12 -36.53 -22.78
CA ALA A 11 29.82 -37.33 -21.78
C ALA A 11 30.55 -36.47 -20.71
N GLU A 12 31.03 -35.27 -21.06
CA GLU A 12 31.69 -34.36 -20.11
C GLU A 12 30.68 -33.66 -19.17
N LEU A 13 29.49 -33.33 -19.69
CA LEU A 13 28.40 -32.78 -18.90
C LEU A 13 27.84 -33.80 -17.90
N ALA A 14 27.72 -35.08 -18.30
CA ALA A 14 27.28 -36.15 -17.42
C ALA A 14 28.30 -36.48 -16.31
N LYS A 15 29.61 -36.39 -16.60
CA LYS A 15 30.66 -36.54 -15.58
C LYS A 15 30.66 -35.38 -14.58
N LYS A 16 30.46 -34.14 -15.05
CA LYS A 16 30.31 -32.98 -14.15
C LYS A 16 29.02 -33.05 -13.31
N GLN A 17 27.91 -33.55 -13.86
CA GLN A 17 26.68 -33.78 -13.10
C GLN A 17 26.85 -34.86 -12.02
N LYS A 18 27.51 -35.98 -12.31
CA LYS A 18 27.80 -37.02 -11.29
C LYS A 18 28.73 -36.53 -10.18
N VAL A 19 29.72 -35.70 -10.51
CA VAL A 19 30.64 -35.11 -9.51
C VAL A 19 29.96 -34.05 -8.65
N VAL A 20 28.95 -33.35 -9.17
CA VAL A 20 28.13 -32.40 -8.39
C VAL A 20 27.13 -33.14 -7.50
N GLU A 21 26.56 -34.26 -7.94
CA GLU A 21 25.70 -35.11 -7.12
C GLU A 21 26.46 -35.76 -5.95
N ASP A 22 27.68 -36.26 -6.19
CA ASP A 22 28.48 -36.90 -5.12
C ASP A 22 28.98 -35.88 -4.07
N LYS A 23 29.21 -34.62 -4.46
CA LYS A 23 29.56 -33.52 -3.53
C LYS A 23 28.37 -32.94 -2.76
N THR A 24 27.14 -33.28 -3.14
CA THR A 24 25.91 -32.80 -2.48
C THR A 24 25.24 -33.87 -1.63
N PHE A 25 25.68 -35.13 -1.70
CA PHE A 25 25.07 -36.26 -0.99
C PHE A 25 25.40 -36.32 0.51
N GLY A 26 26.38 -35.57 1.00
CA GLY A 26 26.82 -35.63 2.41
C GLY A 26 26.28 -34.56 3.37
N LEU A 27 25.63 -33.49 2.88
CA LEU A 27 25.28 -32.34 3.71
C LEU A 27 23.88 -32.47 4.32
N LYS A 28 23.81 -33.11 5.50
CA LYS A 28 22.57 -33.37 6.28
C LYS A 28 21.89 -32.12 6.88
N ASN A 29 22.17 -30.92 6.37
CA ASN A 29 21.63 -29.67 6.91
C ASN A 29 20.56 -29.08 5.97
N LYS A 30 19.30 -29.05 6.45
CA LYS A 30 18.07 -28.75 5.66
C LYS A 30 18.09 -27.39 4.93
N ASN A 31 18.88 -26.43 5.42
CA ASN A 31 18.96 -25.10 4.82
C ASN A 31 19.89 -25.03 3.60
N VAL A 32 20.95 -25.86 3.56
CA VAL A 32 21.90 -25.87 2.44
C VAL A 32 21.31 -26.57 1.21
N GLN A 33 20.47 -27.59 1.41
CA GLN A 33 19.73 -28.24 0.31
C GLN A 33 18.80 -27.27 -0.43
N LYS A 34 18.12 -26.36 0.29
CA LYS A 34 17.28 -25.33 -0.34
C LYS A 34 18.09 -24.35 -1.19
N TYR A 35 19.31 -24.01 -0.75
CA TYR A 35 20.21 -23.12 -1.48
C TYR A 35 20.76 -23.77 -2.76
N ILE A 36 21.11 -25.05 -2.70
CA ILE A 36 21.54 -25.82 -3.89
C ILE A 36 20.38 -25.94 -4.90
N GLN A 37 19.16 -26.13 -4.40
CA GLN A 37 17.97 -26.17 -5.26
C GLN A 37 17.68 -24.82 -5.93
N SER A 38 17.91 -23.68 -5.25
CA SER A 38 17.81 -22.35 -5.87
C SER A 38 18.91 -22.09 -6.89
N LEU A 39 20.13 -22.58 -6.64
CA LEU A 39 21.25 -22.45 -7.59
C LEU A 39 21.04 -23.27 -8.87
N HIS A 40 20.47 -24.47 -8.79
CA HIS A 40 20.08 -25.22 -10.00
C HIS A 40 19.02 -24.51 -10.84
N GLN A 41 18.16 -23.70 -10.21
CA GLN A 41 17.16 -22.89 -10.91
C GLN A 41 17.78 -21.66 -11.61
N ALA A 42 18.96 -21.21 -11.16
CA ALA A 42 19.69 -20.08 -11.72
C ALA A 42 20.58 -20.43 -12.93
N VAL A 43 20.84 -21.72 -13.20
CA VAL A 43 21.78 -22.19 -14.26
C VAL A 43 21.06 -22.69 -15.52
N GLN A 44 19.74 -22.48 -15.66
CA GLN A 44 19.04 -22.76 -16.93
C GLN A 44 19.30 -21.63 -17.97
N PRO A 45 19.59 -21.97 -19.24
CA PRO A 45 19.90 -20.98 -20.27
C PRO A 45 18.66 -20.13 -20.64
N LYS A 46 18.88 -18.83 -20.86
CA LYS A 46 17.83 -17.86 -21.24
C LYS A 46 17.23 -18.18 -22.61
N PRO A 47 15.89 -18.13 -22.79
CA PRO A 47 15.27 -17.99 -24.10
C PRO A 47 14.77 -16.55 -24.33
N ASP A 48 14.77 -16.19 -25.61
CA ASP A 48 14.61 -14.90 -26.29
C ASP A 48 13.47 -13.95 -25.87
N ALA A 49 13.54 -12.73 -26.45
CA ALA A 49 12.90 -11.44 -26.14
C ALA A 49 11.36 -11.34 -26.08
N THR A 50 10.60 -12.43 -25.88
CA THR A 50 9.13 -12.40 -25.75
C THR A 50 8.61 -12.31 -24.31
N LYS A 51 9.48 -12.27 -23.29
CA LYS A 51 9.09 -12.37 -21.86
C LYS A 51 8.72 -11.06 -21.15
N THR A 52 8.93 -9.90 -21.77
CA THR A 52 8.61 -8.59 -21.16
C THR A 52 7.11 -8.26 -21.24
N ALA A 53 6.40 -8.75 -22.27
CA ALA A 53 4.94 -8.63 -22.38
C ALA A 53 4.20 -9.60 -21.44
N VAL A 54 4.76 -10.78 -21.18
CA VAL A 54 4.13 -11.81 -20.32
C VAL A 54 4.25 -11.45 -18.83
N LYS A 55 5.31 -10.76 -18.40
CA LYS A 55 5.42 -10.26 -17.01
C LYS A 55 4.44 -9.13 -16.72
N LYS A 56 4.30 -8.14 -17.62
CA LYS A 56 3.30 -7.06 -17.46
C LYS A 56 1.86 -7.59 -17.45
N LYS A 57 1.53 -8.55 -18.33
CA LYS A 57 0.19 -9.16 -18.37
C LYS A 57 -0.13 -10.02 -17.14
N LYS A 58 0.89 -10.59 -16.47
CA LYS A 58 0.71 -11.38 -15.25
C LYS A 58 0.56 -10.51 -14.00
N GLU A 59 1.18 -9.33 -13.99
CA GLU A 59 1.08 -8.32 -12.92
C GLU A 59 -0.23 -7.54 -13.00
N GLU A 60 -0.68 -7.18 -14.21
CA GLU A 60 -1.99 -6.56 -14.45
C GLU A 60 -3.14 -7.51 -14.08
N LYS A 61 -3.03 -8.80 -14.47
CA LYS A 61 -4.00 -9.83 -14.07
C LYS A 61 -3.95 -10.16 -12.56
N ALA A 62 -2.87 -9.85 -11.87
CA ALA A 62 -2.81 -9.96 -10.41
C ALA A 62 -3.51 -8.77 -9.75
N ARG A 63 -3.29 -7.54 -10.24
CA ARG A 63 -4.00 -6.35 -9.77
C ARG A 63 -5.51 -6.40 -10.05
N GLU A 64 -5.92 -6.92 -11.20
CA GLU A 64 -7.35 -7.08 -11.52
C GLU A 64 -8.02 -8.10 -10.60
N LYS A 65 -7.31 -9.17 -10.21
CA LYS A 65 -7.82 -10.13 -9.23
C LYS A 65 -7.92 -9.53 -7.83
N GLU A 66 -6.93 -8.75 -7.39
CA GLU A 66 -7.01 -8.03 -6.11
C GLU A 66 -8.18 -7.03 -6.11
N LEU A 67 -8.40 -6.32 -7.22
CA LEU A 67 -9.52 -5.39 -7.35
C LEU A 67 -10.87 -6.11 -7.31
N ASN A 68 -10.98 -7.25 -8.00
CA ASN A 68 -12.21 -8.04 -8.08
C ASN A 68 -12.51 -8.75 -6.74
N ASP A 69 -11.48 -9.21 -6.02
CA ASP A 69 -11.64 -9.77 -4.68
C ASP A 69 -12.04 -8.69 -3.66
N LEU A 70 -11.51 -7.46 -3.76
CA LEU A 70 -11.97 -6.32 -2.96
C LEU A 70 -13.44 -5.97 -3.26
N PHE A 71 -13.83 -6.00 -4.54
CA PHE A 71 -15.20 -5.70 -4.95
C PHE A 71 -16.20 -6.78 -4.54
N LYS A 72 -15.77 -8.05 -4.49
CA LYS A 72 -16.60 -9.16 -4.00
C LYS A 72 -16.86 -9.12 -2.49
N VAL A 73 -15.90 -8.64 -1.70
CA VAL A 73 -16.09 -8.49 -0.24
C VAL A 73 -17.13 -7.42 0.07
N ALA A 74 -17.23 -6.36 -0.73
CA ALA A 74 -18.21 -5.29 -0.54
C ALA A 74 -19.67 -5.71 -0.88
N VAL A 75 -19.89 -6.78 -1.65
CA VAL A 75 -21.22 -7.20 -2.14
C VAL A 75 -21.50 -8.70 -1.93
N SER A 76 -20.87 -9.33 -0.93
CA SER A 76 -21.21 -10.72 -0.59
C SER A 76 -22.52 -10.78 0.19
N GLN A 77 -23.64 -10.92 -0.53
CA GLN A 77 -24.94 -11.23 0.09
C GLN A 77 -24.86 -12.61 0.79
N PRO A 78 -25.26 -12.73 2.06
CA PRO A 78 -25.34 -14.03 2.74
C PRO A 78 -26.30 -14.95 1.99
N LYS A 79 -25.88 -16.21 1.75
CA LYS A 79 -26.65 -17.19 0.97
C LYS A 79 -27.99 -17.45 1.65
N VAL A 80 -29.07 -17.02 1.00
CA VAL A 80 -30.44 -17.23 1.49
C VAL A 80 -30.84 -18.70 1.28
N PRO A 81 -31.31 -19.43 2.31
CA PRO A 81 -31.81 -20.79 2.14
C PRO A 81 -33.06 -20.81 1.25
N VAL A 82 -33.11 -21.76 0.32
CA VAL A 82 -34.19 -21.93 -0.66
C VAL A 82 -35.49 -22.28 0.09
N GLY A 83 -36.50 -21.40 0.01
CA GLY A 83 -37.80 -21.54 0.68
C GLY A 83 -38.19 -20.38 1.61
N VAL A 84 -37.32 -19.38 1.81
CA VAL A 84 -37.64 -18.20 2.61
C VAL A 84 -37.89 -17.00 1.69
N ASP A 85 -39.13 -16.49 1.69
CA ASP A 85 -39.53 -15.38 0.84
C ASP A 85 -38.63 -14.15 1.03
N PRO A 86 -38.06 -13.56 -0.05
CA PRO A 86 -37.19 -12.38 0.02
C PRO A 86 -37.81 -11.20 0.78
N LYS A 87 -39.14 -11.04 0.68
CA LYS A 87 -39.89 -9.99 1.37
C LYS A 87 -40.03 -10.23 2.87
N SER A 88 -40.06 -11.50 3.31
CA SER A 88 -40.07 -11.85 4.73
C SER A 88 -38.71 -11.59 5.39
N ILE A 89 -37.62 -11.82 4.64
CA ILE A 89 -36.25 -11.52 5.05
C ILE A 89 -36.07 -10.02 5.14
N LEU A 90 -36.47 -9.26 4.11
CA LEU A 90 -36.45 -7.80 4.16
C LEU A 90 -37.27 -7.25 5.32
N ARG A 91 -38.44 -7.84 5.63
CA ARG A 91 -39.25 -7.44 6.80
C ARG A 91 -38.57 -7.78 8.12
N ARG A 92 -37.92 -8.94 8.24
CA ARG A 92 -37.20 -9.38 9.46
C ARG A 92 -35.92 -8.57 9.67
N VAL A 93 -35.14 -8.36 8.61
CA VAL A 93 -33.94 -7.51 8.60
C VAL A 93 -34.33 -6.06 8.89
N ARG A 94 -35.37 -5.51 8.26
CA ARG A 94 -35.90 -4.17 8.58
C ARG A 94 -36.38 -4.08 10.03
N ARG A 95 -37.01 -5.12 10.58
CA ARG A 95 -37.44 -5.14 11.99
C ARG A 95 -36.25 -5.21 12.94
N LEU A 96 -35.28 -6.09 12.70
CA LEU A 96 -34.04 -6.22 13.49
C LEU A 96 -33.22 -4.93 13.47
N ILE A 97 -33.03 -4.34 12.28
CA ILE A 97 -32.37 -3.04 12.13
C ILE A 97 -33.19 -1.96 12.86
N SER A 98 -34.51 -1.90 12.67
CA SER A 98 -35.37 -0.90 13.32
C SER A 98 -35.40 -1.00 14.85
N THR A 99 -35.33 -2.20 15.42
CA THR A 99 -35.28 -2.40 16.89
C THR A 99 -33.88 -2.19 17.45
N GLN A 100 -32.84 -2.35 16.64
CA GLN A 100 -31.46 -2.11 17.05
C GLN A 100 -31.07 -0.63 16.87
N THR A 101 -31.63 0.09 15.90
CA THR A 101 -31.35 1.51 15.66
C THR A 101 -32.23 2.46 16.49
N SER A 102 -33.41 2.04 16.94
CA SER A 102 -34.27 2.87 17.81
C SER A 102 -33.62 3.18 19.17
N VAL A 103 -32.71 2.32 19.62
CA VAL A 103 -31.90 2.50 20.85
C VAL A 103 -30.52 3.14 20.59
N MET A 104 -30.19 3.45 19.33
CA MET A 104 -28.89 3.99 18.92
C MET A 104 -28.99 5.41 18.35
N GLN A 105 -30.10 6.13 18.61
CA GLN A 105 -30.22 7.51 18.18
C GLN A 105 -29.27 8.41 18.99
N VAL A 106 -28.47 9.19 18.27
CA VAL A 106 -27.55 10.18 18.83
C VAL A 106 -28.36 11.37 19.37
N CYS A 107 -27.95 11.92 20.50
CA CYS A 107 -28.60 13.08 21.09
C CYS A 107 -28.54 14.30 20.14
N LYS A 108 -29.69 14.95 19.92
CA LYS A 108 -29.80 16.14 19.06
C LYS A 108 -28.87 17.27 19.54
N TYR A 109 -28.86 17.56 20.84
CA TYR A 109 -28.02 18.60 21.43
C TYR A 109 -26.53 18.29 21.31
N PHE A 110 -26.16 17.00 21.27
CA PHE A 110 -24.78 16.59 21.02
C PHE A 110 -24.38 16.86 19.57
N LEU A 111 -25.24 16.54 18.59
CA LEU A 111 -24.96 16.87 17.18
C LEU A 111 -24.79 18.38 16.99
N ASP A 112 -25.65 19.21 17.59
CA ASP A 112 -25.56 20.68 17.47
C ASP A 112 -24.25 21.23 18.07
N VAL A 113 -23.77 20.66 19.16
CA VAL A 113 -22.54 21.11 19.85
C VAL A 113 -21.29 20.60 19.16
N VAL A 114 -21.34 19.38 18.63
CA VAL A 114 -20.28 18.78 17.84
C VAL A 114 -20.11 19.52 16.51
N GLU A 115 -21.22 19.92 15.85
CA GLU A 115 -21.19 20.79 14.67
C GLU A 115 -20.57 22.16 14.99
N LYS A 116 -20.84 22.72 16.18
CA LYS A 116 -20.23 23.96 16.67
C LYS A 116 -18.79 23.79 17.20
N LYS A 117 -18.24 22.58 17.21
CA LYS A 117 -16.92 22.23 17.79
C LYS A 117 -16.75 22.65 19.26
N GLN A 118 -17.85 22.80 20.00
CA GLN A 118 -17.86 23.22 21.43
C GLN A 118 -18.03 22.03 22.39
N TYR A 119 -17.80 20.82 21.90
CA TYR A 119 -17.81 19.62 22.73
C TYR A 119 -16.48 19.54 23.50
N GLY A 120 -16.54 19.33 24.81
CA GLY A 120 -15.35 19.33 25.66
C GLY A 120 -15.66 18.85 27.06
N TRP A 121 -14.64 18.82 27.91
CA TRP A 121 -14.71 18.27 29.27
C TRP A 121 -15.83 18.87 30.14
N PHE A 122 -16.22 20.12 29.89
CA PHE A 122 -17.28 20.81 30.63
C PHE A 122 -18.66 20.75 29.96
N TRP A 123 -18.81 20.05 28.84
CA TRP A 123 -20.09 19.98 28.15
C TRP A 123 -21.02 18.96 28.83
N VAL A 124 -22.18 19.45 29.28
CA VAL A 124 -23.23 18.65 29.89
C VAL A 124 -24.47 18.74 29.01
N CYS A 125 -25.06 17.60 28.68
CA CYS A 125 -26.25 17.57 27.85
C CYS A 125 -27.43 18.24 28.57
N PRO A 126 -28.14 19.19 27.95
CA PRO A 126 -29.31 19.83 28.57
C PRO A 126 -30.50 18.87 28.73
N ASN A 127 -30.47 17.70 28.08
CA ASN A 127 -31.51 16.67 28.10
C ASN A 127 -31.23 15.55 29.13
N GLY A 128 -30.66 15.90 30.29
CA GLY A 128 -30.40 14.97 31.40
C GLY A 128 -28.92 14.74 31.76
N GLY A 129 -28.00 15.54 31.24
CA GLY A 129 -26.58 15.49 31.58
C GLY A 129 -25.94 14.15 31.27
N LYS A 130 -25.64 13.37 32.31
CA LYS A 130 -25.08 12.00 32.21
C LYS A 130 -26.15 10.93 31.96
N ASP A 131 -27.40 11.21 32.33
CA ASP A 131 -28.53 10.28 32.23
C ASP A 131 -29.40 10.56 30.98
N CYS A 132 -28.82 11.18 29.95
CA CYS A 132 -29.55 11.41 28.71
C CYS A 132 -29.97 10.06 28.09
N HIS A 133 -31.23 9.97 27.69
CA HIS A 133 -31.78 8.79 27.02
C HIS A 133 -31.10 8.47 25.68
N TYR A 134 -30.41 9.44 25.10
CA TYR A 134 -29.77 9.35 23.78
C TYR A 134 -28.24 9.30 23.91
N ARG A 135 -27.57 8.66 22.94
CA ARG A 135 -26.10 8.52 22.98
C ARG A 135 -25.38 9.85 22.70
N HIS A 136 -24.31 10.10 23.46
CA HIS A 136 -23.36 11.22 23.28
C HIS A 136 -22.08 10.78 22.56
N ALA A 137 -22.22 9.96 21.51
CA ALA A 137 -21.11 9.53 20.69
C ALA A 137 -21.57 9.45 19.24
N LEU A 138 -20.72 9.90 18.32
CA LEU A 138 -20.96 9.74 16.89
C LEU A 138 -20.77 8.27 16.51
N PRO A 139 -21.68 7.68 15.72
CA PRO A 139 -21.47 6.38 15.12
C PRO A 139 -20.18 6.36 14.29
N PRO A 140 -19.46 5.22 14.23
CA PRO A 140 -18.29 5.10 13.37
C PRO A 140 -18.69 5.35 11.91
N GLY A 141 -18.00 6.27 11.24
CA GLY A 141 -18.30 6.68 9.86
C GLY A 141 -19.28 7.85 9.72
N TYR A 142 -19.76 8.46 10.82
CA TYR A 142 -20.56 9.68 10.72
C TYR A 142 -19.68 10.89 10.39
N VAL A 143 -19.80 11.40 9.16
CA VAL A 143 -19.16 12.64 8.72
C VAL A 143 -20.09 13.81 9.02
N LEU A 144 -19.59 14.82 9.76
CA LEU A 144 -20.36 16.04 10.04
C LEU A 144 -20.74 16.75 8.74
N LYS A 145 -21.91 17.41 8.73
CA LYS A 145 -22.35 18.23 7.59
C LYS A 145 -21.33 19.30 7.19
N SER A 146 -20.64 19.90 8.16
CA SER A 146 -19.59 20.88 7.90
C SER A 146 -18.34 20.27 7.24
N GLN A 147 -17.95 19.06 7.64
CA GLN A 147 -16.84 18.34 7.03
C GLN A 147 -17.21 17.83 5.63
N MET A 148 -18.43 17.34 5.46
CA MET A 148 -18.95 16.90 4.16
C MET A 148 -19.04 18.08 3.19
N LYS A 149 -19.52 19.25 3.66
CA LYS A 149 -19.52 20.48 2.86
C LYS A 149 -18.10 20.91 2.46
N ALA A 150 -17.14 20.88 3.38
CA ALA A 150 -15.76 21.24 3.07
C ALA A 150 -15.13 20.30 2.03
N LEU A 151 -15.38 18.98 2.13
CA LEU A 151 -14.91 18.02 1.14
C LEU A 151 -15.56 18.21 -0.23
N LEU A 152 -16.87 18.48 -0.28
CA LEU A 152 -17.57 18.78 -1.53
C LEU A 152 -17.10 20.10 -2.16
N GLU A 153 -16.81 21.12 -1.34
CA GLU A 153 -16.29 22.40 -1.81
C GLU A 153 -14.89 22.22 -2.40
N GLU A 154 -13.99 21.50 -1.72
CA GLU A 154 -12.67 21.14 -2.24
C GLU A 154 -12.74 20.27 -3.52
N GLU A 155 -13.72 19.37 -3.61
CA GLU A 155 -13.96 18.57 -4.82
C GLU A 155 -14.54 19.41 -5.96
N SER A 156 -15.37 20.41 -5.66
CA SER A 156 -15.93 21.31 -6.67
C SER A 156 -14.93 22.37 -7.15
N GLU A 157 -13.96 22.76 -6.31
CA GLU A 157 -12.86 23.65 -6.67
C GLU A 157 -11.82 22.95 -7.57
N LYS A 158 -11.75 21.62 -7.51
CA LYS A 158 -11.02 20.82 -8.50
C LYS A 158 -11.80 20.86 -9.80
N MET A 159 -11.49 21.88 -10.61
CA MET A 159 -11.90 21.94 -12.01
C MET A 159 -11.68 20.57 -12.66
N VAL A 160 -12.70 20.12 -13.38
CA VAL A 160 -12.67 18.86 -14.09
C VAL A 160 -11.50 18.90 -15.07
N ILE A 161 -10.71 17.81 -15.10
CA ILE A 161 -9.44 17.76 -15.85
C ILE A 161 -9.66 18.12 -17.33
N GLU A 162 -10.82 17.79 -17.86
CA GLU A 162 -11.31 18.12 -19.20
C GLU A 162 -11.38 19.63 -19.43
N ASP A 163 -11.95 20.40 -18.49
CA ASP A 163 -12.07 21.85 -18.58
C ASP A 163 -10.70 22.52 -18.51
N GLU A 164 -9.80 22.00 -17.67
CA GLU A 164 -8.43 22.47 -17.58
C GLU A 164 -7.66 22.24 -18.90
N ILE A 165 -7.82 21.07 -19.52
CA ILE A 165 -7.20 20.74 -20.81
C ILE A 165 -7.70 21.68 -21.91
N GLU A 166 -9.00 21.98 -21.95
CA GLU A 166 -9.55 22.89 -22.97
C GLU A 166 -9.04 24.32 -22.81
N ASP A 167 -8.93 24.81 -21.58
CA ASP A 167 -8.35 26.12 -21.29
C ASP A 167 -6.88 26.20 -21.66
N GLN A 168 -6.10 25.15 -21.37
CA GLN A 168 -4.71 25.06 -21.77
C GLN A 168 -4.56 25.02 -23.30
N ARG A 169 -5.44 24.33 -24.02
CA ARG A 169 -5.48 24.36 -25.50
C ARG A 169 -5.80 25.76 -26.03
N ARG A 170 -6.76 26.47 -25.44
CA ARG A 170 -7.08 27.87 -25.80
C ARG A 170 -5.90 28.82 -25.55
N LYS A 171 -5.13 28.58 -24.48
CA LYS A 171 -3.94 29.37 -24.10
C LYS A 171 -2.70 29.05 -24.95
N THR A 172 -2.58 27.83 -25.47
CA THR A 172 -1.41 27.39 -26.24
C THR A 172 -1.46 27.94 -27.67
N LYS A 173 -0.60 28.92 -27.97
CA LYS A 173 -0.59 29.62 -29.28
C LYS A 173 0.37 29.03 -30.30
N THR A 174 1.37 28.26 -29.86
CA THR A 174 2.40 27.65 -30.70
C THR A 174 2.52 26.17 -30.40
N THR A 175 2.68 25.36 -31.44
CA THR A 175 2.82 23.90 -31.32
C THR A 175 4.17 23.50 -31.87
N THR A 176 5.06 22.99 -31.02
CA THR A 176 6.32 22.39 -31.45
C THR A 176 6.07 20.93 -31.83
N PRO A 177 6.48 20.47 -33.03
CA PRO A 177 6.34 19.07 -33.40
C PRO A 177 7.20 18.20 -32.47
N MET A 178 6.60 17.21 -31.84
CA MET A 178 7.28 16.31 -30.91
C MET A 178 8.20 15.36 -31.70
N THR A 179 9.49 15.70 -31.80
CA THR A 179 10.53 14.84 -32.37
C THR A 179 11.12 13.93 -31.28
N THR A 180 11.77 12.83 -31.67
CA THR A 180 12.35 11.86 -30.72
C THR A 180 13.44 12.47 -29.85
N GLU A 181 14.30 13.33 -30.43
CA GLU A 181 15.37 14.03 -29.73
C GLU A 181 14.81 14.99 -28.67
N LEU A 182 13.81 15.79 -29.05
CA LEU A 182 13.13 16.74 -28.16
C LEU A 182 12.42 15.99 -27.00
N PHE A 183 11.83 14.83 -27.28
CA PHE A 183 11.20 13.99 -26.26
C PHE A 183 12.24 13.44 -25.27
N MET A 184 13.41 13.00 -25.74
CA MET A 184 14.47 12.53 -24.85
C MET A 184 15.04 13.67 -24.00
N GLU A 185 15.19 14.86 -24.56
CA GLU A 185 15.55 16.08 -23.81
C GLU A 185 14.52 16.42 -22.74
N TRP A 186 13.23 16.45 -23.10
CA TRP A 186 12.15 16.66 -22.14
C TRP A 186 12.19 15.62 -21.02
N LYS A 187 12.35 14.33 -21.36
CA LYS A 187 12.41 13.25 -20.37
C LYS A 187 13.61 13.37 -19.43
N ARG A 188 14.76 13.85 -19.92
CA ARG A 188 15.93 14.16 -19.08
C ARG A 188 15.61 15.32 -18.14
N ARG A 189 15.00 16.39 -18.65
CA ARG A 189 14.59 17.55 -17.84
C ARG A 189 13.61 17.17 -16.73
N GLU A 190 12.57 16.39 -17.04
CA GLU A 190 11.62 15.88 -16.03
C GLU A 190 12.31 14.98 -15.00
N ALA A 191 13.28 14.18 -15.44
CA ALA A 191 14.01 13.29 -14.54
C ALA A 191 14.90 14.08 -13.58
N GLU A 192 15.57 15.12 -14.07
CA GLU A 192 16.40 16.04 -13.28
C GLU A 192 15.55 16.88 -12.33
N GLU A 193 14.41 17.41 -12.76
CA GLU A 193 13.50 18.17 -11.91
C GLU A 193 12.94 17.32 -10.76
N ARG A 194 12.51 16.10 -11.06
CA ARG A 194 12.06 15.15 -10.04
C ARG A 194 13.18 14.76 -9.09
N GLU A 195 14.40 14.58 -9.58
CA GLU A 195 15.56 14.26 -8.74
C GLU A 195 15.96 15.44 -7.87
N ALA A 196 15.98 16.65 -8.41
CA ALA A 196 16.21 17.89 -7.68
C ALA A 196 15.13 18.13 -6.61
N GLY A 197 13.85 17.90 -6.93
CA GLY A 197 12.75 17.97 -5.97
C GLY A 197 12.88 16.95 -4.84
N GLN A 198 13.25 15.71 -5.15
CA GLN A 198 13.53 14.68 -4.13
C GLN A 198 14.79 15.00 -3.31
N ALA A 199 15.83 15.54 -3.94
CA ALA A 199 17.05 15.96 -3.27
C ALA A 199 16.79 17.16 -2.34
N ALA A 200 15.97 18.12 -2.76
CA ALA A 200 15.55 19.25 -1.93
C ALA A 200 14.72 18.79 -0.72
N LEU A 201 13.76 17.89 -0.92
CA LEU A 201 13.01 17.29 0.18
C LEU A 201 13.91 16.51 1.15
N LYS A 202 14.87 15.74 0.63
CA LYS A 202 15.86 15.03 1.46
C LYS A 202 16.77 16.00 2.20
N ALA A 203 17.21 17.08 1.57
CA ALA A 203 18.04 18.10 2.19
C ALA A 203 17.28 18.86 3.29
N GLU A 204 16.02 19.23 3.06
CA GLU A 204 15.16 19.84 4.08
C GLU A 204 14.88 18.89 5.25
N ARG A 205 14.70 17.58 4.98
CA ARG A 205 14.57 16.58 6.04
C ARG A 205 15.88 16.39 6.82
N ALA A 206 17.02 16.44 6.14
CA ALA A 206 18.34 16.35 6.75
C ALA A 206 18.64 17.56 7.64
N LYS A 207 18.28 18.78 7.23
CA LYS A 207 18.42 19.99 8.06
C LYS A 207 17.59 19.97 9.34
N ASN A 208 16.43 19.32 9.30
CA ASN A 208 15.51 19.22 10.43
C ASN A 208 15.82 18.02 11.36
N ASP A 209 16.98 17.36 11.20
CA ASP A 209 17.41 16.15 11.95
C ASP A 209 16.37 15.02 12.00
N ARG A 210 15.41 15.02 11.06
CA ARG A 210 14.29 14.08 11.03
C ARG A 210 14.51 12.98 9.99
N MET A 211 15.76 12.55 9.87
CA MET A 211 16.16 11.43 9.02
C MET A 211 15.66 10.12 9.64
N SER A 212 15.09 9.24 8.83
CA SER A 212 14.75 7.89 9.29
C SER A 212 16.04 7.12 9.60
N GLY A 213 16.05 6.24 10.60
CA GLY A 213 17.22 5.41 10.93
C GLY A 213 17.76 4.63 9.72
N ARG A 214 16.88 4.23 8.78
CA ARG A 214 17.29 3.63 7.51
C ARG A 214 18.03 4.60 6.58
N GLU A 215 17.61 5.86 6.55
CA GLU A 215 18.25 6.89 5.73
C GLU A 215 19.62 7.27 6.31
N LEU A 216 19.74 7.37 7.63
CA LEU A 216 21.02 7.53 8.32
C LEU A 216 21.96 6.35 8.03
N PHE A 217 21.46 5.12 8.14
CA PHE A 217 22.25 3.91 7.85
C PHE A 217 22.69 3.83 6.38
N MET A 218 21.87 4.32 5.44
CA MET A 218 22.25 4.38 4.02
C MET A 218 23.23 5.52 3.71
N ALA A 219 23.23 6.60 4.50
CA ALA A 219 24.15 7.71 4.35
C ALA A 219 25.53 7.38 4.94
N ASP A 220 25.55 6.80 6.15
CA ASP A 220 26.76 6.33 6.80
C ASP A 220 26.46 5.12 7.69
N ALA A 221 26.68 3.92 7.14
CA ALA A 221 26.50 2.67 7.88
C ALA A 221 27.55 2.48 8.99
N SER A 222 28.68 3.20 8.93
CA SER A 222 29.79 3.03 9.87
C SER A 222 29.57 3.74 11.21
N VAL A 223 28.60 4.64 11.27
CA VAL A 223 28.17 5.31 12.51
C VAL A 223 27.29 4.40 13.38
N PHE A 224 26.72 3.34 12.80
CA PHE A 224 25.89 2.36 13.49
C PHE A 224 26.73 1.14 13.90
N VAL A 225 27.65 1.35 14.83
CA VAL A 225 28.38 0.26 15.50
C VAL A 225 27.69 -0.02 16.83
N ASP A 226 27.31 -1.27 17.06
CA ASP A 226 26.82 -1.70 18.37
C ASP A 226 27.93 -1.48 19.41
N ASP A 227 27.66 -0.61 20.38
CA ASP A 227 28.53 -0.36 21.52
C ASP A 227 28.67 -1.64 22.34
N ALA A 228 29.91 -2.07 22.57
CA ALA A 228 30.22 -3.32 23.28
C ALA A 228 29.68 -3.36 24.74
N GLU A 229 29.22 -2.22 25.26
CA GLU A 229 28.65 -2.04 26.60
C GLU A 229 27.10 -2.09 26.62
N ALA A 230 26.42 -2.12 25.46
CA ALA A 230 24.96 -2.30 25.38
C ALA A 230 24.47 -3.68 25.84
N TYR A 231 25.39 -4.59 26.18
CA TYR A 231 25.13 -5.87 26.82
C TYR A 231 25.30 -5.83 28.35
N GLU A 232 25.19 -4.66 28.99
CA GLU A 232 24.97 -4.60 30.44
C GLU A 232 23.61 -5.27 30.74
N VAL A 233 23.66 -6.48 31.29
CA VAL A 233 22.49 -7.27 31.71
C VAL A 233 21.69 -6.44 32.70
N TYR A 234 20.52 -5.95 32.26
CA TYR A 234 19.57 -5.25 33.12
C TYR A 234 19.05 -6.21 34.19
N GLU A 235 19.70 -6.28 35.36
CA GLU A 235 19.15 -6.94 36.54
C GLU A 235 17.96 -6.14 37.03
N ARG A 236 16.77 -6.53 36.55
CA ARG A 236 15.51 -6.04 37.09
C ARG A 236 15.43 -6.52 38.55
N GLU A 237 15.69 -5.63 39.50
CA GLU A 237 15.51 -5.88 40.93
C GLU A 237 14.09 -6.44 41.19
N ARG A 238 14.00 -7.76 41.27
CA ARG A 238 12.81 -8.46 41.75
C ARG A 238 12.85 -8.40 43.28
N GLY A 239 12.35 -7.33 43.86
CA GLY A 239 12.25 -7.29 45.32
C GLY A 239 11.76 -6.00 45.95
N ARG A 240 10.44 -5.82 45.98
CA ARG A 240 9.73 -5.31 47.17
C ARG A 240 8.32 -5.88 47.17
N ALA A 241 8.23 -7.09 47.74
CA ALA A 241 6.99 -7.62 48.30
C ALA A 241 6.85 -7.06 49.73
#